data_AF-A0A1Q8B7K0-F1
#
_entry.id   AF-A0A1Q8B7K0-F1
#
_cell.length_a   1.000
_cell.length_b   1.000
_cell.length_c   1.000
_cell.angle_alpha   90.00
_cell.angle_beta   90.00
_cell.angle_gamma   90.00
#
_symmetry.space_group_name_H-M   'P 1'
#
loop_
_entity.id
_entity.type
_entity.pdbx_description
1 polymer ?
#
loop_
_entity_poly.entity_id
_entity_poly.type
_entity_poly.pdbx_seq_one_letter_code
_entity_poly.pdbx_strand_id
1 'polypeptide(L)'
;MTGVAKKTVLRLLCEIGEVCREVQDVMFRGLTCRRIQIDEIWSFCGAKEKIASAEKKAQGWGDVWTWVAIDADTKIVPSWLVGKRDTHCAIEFVNDLAGRQSVSAESWRILMKLEVASIEAPEFVLAPDYVQKERSYHPQYETIQDKTFEGGWMVVDNRQFQNCKFLRVHFVYSGGLFGFRDCEIDAESVLSLTGSAARSLALWKAFVQHPERKPFPF
;
A
#
# COMPACT_ATOMS: atom_id res chain seq x y z
N MET A 1 -1.16 -37.94 3.02
CA MET A 1 -1.69 -37.01 4.05
C MET A 1 -3.20 -37.15 4.25
N THR A 2 -4.04 -37.12 3.22
CA THR A 2 -5.51 -37.21 3.40
C THR A 2 -6.16 -38.53 2.99
N GLY A 3 -5.44 -39.43 2.30
CA GLY A 3 -6.03 -40.66 1.75
C GLY A 3 -7.01 -40.43 0.58
N VAL A 4 -7.21 -39.18 0.17
CA VAL A 4 -8.12 -38.76 -0.90
C VAL A 4 -7.31 -38.28 -2.11
N ALA A 5 -7.85 -38.48 -3.32
CA ALA A 5 -7.22 -38.00 -4.55
C ALA A 5 -7.04 -36.47 -4.53
N LYS A 6 -5.83 -35.99 -4.89
CA LYS A 6 -5.48 -34.56 -4.90
C LYS A 6 -6.48 -33.70 -5.69
N LYS A 7 -6.97 -34.19 -6.83
CA LYS A 7 -7.95 -33.48 -7.66
C LYS A 7 -9.27 -33.24 -6.91
N THR A 8 -9.73 -34.21 -6.14
CA THR A 8 -10.95 -34.09 -5.34
C THR A 8 -10.81 -33.02 -4.27
N VAL A 9 -9.67 -32.98 -3.57
CA VAL A 9 -9.38 -31.95 -2.57
C VAL A 9 -9.32 -30.56 -3.20
N LEU A 10 -8.64 -30.42 -4.35
CA LEU A 10 -8.54 -29.14 -5.05
C LEU A 10 -9.90 -28.64 -5.54
N ARG A 11 -10.74 -29.54 -6.09
CA ARG A 11 -12.09 -29.17 -6.52
C ARG A 11 -12.93 -28.66 -5.35
N LEU A 12 -12.89 -29.37 -4.22
CA LEU A 12 -13.61 -28.95 -3.01
C LEU A 12 -13.15 -27.56 -2.52
N LEU A 13 -11.85 -27.28 -2.55
CA LEU A 13 -11.32 -25.97 -2.16
C LEU A 13 -11.82 -24.84 -3.09
N CYS A 14 -11.92 -25.10 -4.39
CA CYS A 14 -12.50 -24.13 -5.33
C CYS A 14 -13.98 -23.88 -5.06
N GLU A 15 -14.77 -24.95 -4.90
CA GLU A 15 -16.22 -24.85 -4.63
C GLU A 15 -16.49 -24.12 -3.31
N ILE A 16 -15.76 -24.44 -2.23
CA ILE A 16 -15.89 -23.73 -0.95
C ILE A 16 -15.44 -22.28 -1.08
N GLY A 17 -14.38 -22.01 -1.84
CA GLY A 17 -13.89 -20.65 -2.06
C GLY A 17 -14.96 -19.75 -2.70
N GLU A 18 -15.70 -20.25 -3.67
CA GLU A 18 -16.82 -19.54 -4.31
C GLU A 18 -17.93 -19.23 -3.30
N VAL A 19 -18.34 -20.22 -2.51
CA VAL A 19 -19.36 -20.04 -1.47
C VAL A 19 -18.90 -19.04 -0.41
N CYS A 20 -17.65 -19.12 0.06
CA CYS A 20 -17.09 -18.16 1.02
C CYS A 20 -17.14 -16.73 0.48
N ARG A 21 -16.83 -16.53 -0.81
CA ARG A 21 -16.92 -15.22 -1.46
C ARG A 21 -18.35 -14.70 -1.50
N GLU A 22 -19.32 -15.54 -1.85
CA GLU A 22 -20.74 -15.17 -1.88
C GLU A 22 -21.29 -14.84 -0.49
N VAL A 23 -20.96 -15.67 0.51
CA VAL A 23 -21.34 -15.42 1.90
C VAL A 23 -20.75 -14.10 2.38
N GLN A 24 -19.47 -13.84 2.09
CA GLN A 24 -18.84 -12.57 2.42
C GLN A 24 -19.53 -11.39 1.71
N ASP A 25 -19.91 -11.55 0.44
CA ASP A 25 -20.59 -10.50 -0.32
C ASP A 25 -21.91 -10.05 0.29
N VAL A 26 -22.68 -11.00 0.81
CA VAL A 26 -23.97 -10.75 1.46
C VAL A 26 -23.79 -10.26 2.90
N MET A 27 -22.91 -10.90 3.66
CA MET A 27 -22.80 -10.68 5.11
C MET A 27 -22.02 -9.41 5.47
N PHE A 28 -21.01 -9.03 4.68
CA PHE A 28 -20.11 -7.92 5.02
C PHE A 28 -20.59 -6.62 4.38
N ARG A 29 -21.85 -6.27 4.65
CA ARG A 29 -22.50 -5.03 4.18
C ARG A 29 -22.93 -4.19 5.37
N GLY A 30 -22.92 -2.87 5.19
CA GLY A 30 -23.30 -1.92 6.23
C GLY A 30 -22.31 -1.86 7.40
N LEU A 31 -21.03 -2.16 7.16
CA LEU A 31 -19.99 -2.19 8.17
C LEU A 31 -19.67 -0.77 8.68
N THR A 32 -19.43 -0.64 9.98
CA THR A 32 -19.07 0.64 10.63
C THR A 32 -17.56 0.76 10.84
N CYS A 33 -16.75 0.20 9.94
CA CYS A 33 -15.29 0.17 10.08
C CYS A 33 -14.73 1.58 9.92
N ARG A 34 -14.02 2.08 10.94
CA ARG A 34 -13.50 3.46 10.95
C ARG A 34 -12.03 3.55 10.59
N ARG A 35 -11.24 2.51 10.85
CA ARG A 35 -9.78 2.52 10.67
C ARG A 35 -9.36 1.37 9.79
N ILE A 36 -9.42 1.59 8.48
CA ILE A 36 -9.11 0.53 7.51
C ILE A 36 -7.66 0.63 7.08
N GLN A 37 -6.93 -0.45 7.26
CA GLN A 37 -5.61 -0.66 6.70
C GLN A 37 -5.76 -1.39 5.37
N ILE A 38 -5.12 -0.86 4.33
CA ILE A 38 -5.05 -1.51 3.03
C ILE A 38 -3.63 -2.00 2.83
N ASP A 39 -3.48 -3.28 2.52
CA ASP A 39 -2.21 -3.91 2.21
C ASP A 39 -2.36 -4.83 1.00
N GLU A 40 -1.24 -5.26 0.44
CA GLU A 40 -1.24 -6.27 -0.60
C GLU A 40 -0.05 -7.21 -0.53
N ILE A 41 -0.29 -8.47 -0.87
CA ILE A 41 0.73 -9.53 -0.80
C ILE A 41 0.98 -10.07 -2.20
N TRP A 42 2.27 -10.14 -2.57
CA TRP A 42 2.70 -10.70 -3.85
C TRP A 42 2.67 -12.23 -3.84
N SER A 43 2.23 -12.80 -4.95
CA SER A 43 2.34 -14.21 -5.29
C SER A 43 2.49 -14.37 -6.81
N PHE A 44 2.48 -15.60 -7.31
CA PHE A 44 2.50 -15.89 -8.75
C PHE A 44 1.59 -17.06 -9.09
N CYS A 45 1.03 -17.04 -10.29
CA CYS A 45 0.26 -18.15 -10.85
C CYS A 45 1.10 -18.85 -11.93
N GLY A 46 1.40 -20.14 -11.70
CA GLY A 46 2.20 -20.98 -12.60
C GLY A 46 3.70 -20.64 -12.61
N ALA A 47 4.06 -19.41 -13.00
CA ALA A 47 5.43 -18.91 -13.00
C ALA A 47 5.45 -17.40 -12.68
N LYS A 48 6.60 -16.90 -12.23
CA LYS A 48 6.81 -15.45 -12.03
C LYS A 48 6.71 -14.71 -13.36
N GLU A 49 6.24 -13.46 -13.33
CA GLU A 49 6.04 -12.62 -14.52
C GLU A 49 7.31 -12.49 -15.38
N LYS A 50 8.49 -12.43 -14.74
CA LYS A 50 9.79 -12.35 -15.44
C LYS A 50 10.14 -13.60 -16.24
N ILE A 51 9.61 -14.76 -15.84
CA ILE A 51 9.98 -16.08 -16.40
C ILE A 51 8.91 -16.59 -17.36
N ALA A 52 7.65 -16.19 -17.18
CA ALA A 52 6.54 -16.64 -18.02
C ALA A 52 6.72 -16.19 -19.49
N SER A 53 6.49 -17.11 -20.43
CA SER A 53 6.43 -16.79 -21.87
C SER A 53 5.19 -15.95 -22.20
N ALA A 54 5.22 -15.21 -23.31
CA ALA A 54 4.09 -14.37 -23.73
C ALA A 54 2.77 -15.16 -23.87
N GLU A 55 2.85 -16.38 -24.41
CA GLU A 55 1.70 -17.29 -24.53
C GLU A 55 1.13 -17.69 -23.15
N LYS A 56 2.01 -17.97 -22.17
CA LYS A 56 1.58 -18.33 -20.81
C LYS A 56 1.00 -17.13 -20.06
N LYS A 57 1.55 -15.94 -20.27
CA LYS A 57 0.97 -14.70 -19.73
C LYS A 57 -0.44 -14.45 -20.26
N ALA A 58 -0.68 -14.72 -21.54
CA ALA A 58 -2.02 -14.65 -22.13
C ALA A 58 -3.00 -15.67 -21.50
N GLN A 59 -2.49 -16.78 -20.94
CA GLN A 59 -3.25 -17.76 -20.17
C GLN A 59 -3.41 -17.39 -18.68
N GLY A 60 -2.98 -16.19 -18.27
CA GLY A 60 -3.10 -15.70 -16.90
C GLY A 60 -1.93 -16.07 -15.98
N TRP A 61 -0.84 -16.63 -16.51
CA TRP A 61 0.37 -16.86 -15.71
C TRP A 61 1.10 -15.56 -15.44
N GLY A 62 1.84 -15.52 -14.34
CA GLY A 62 2.65 -14.36 -13.97
C GLY A 62 2.41 -13.93 -12.53
N ASP A 63 2.77 -12.69 -12.26
CA ASP A 63 2.65 -12.14 -10.92
C ASP A 63 1.19 -11.74 -10.64
N VAL A 64 0.77 -12.01 -9.41
CA VAL A 64 -0.58 -11.70 -8.89
C VAL A 64 -0.45 -11.11 -7.50
N TRP A 65 -1.32 -10.17 -7.17
CA TRP A 65 -1.37 -9.50 -5.88
C TRP A 65 -2.73 -9.74 -5.23
N THR A 66 -2.69 -10.12 -3.97
CA THR A 66 -3.87 -10.15 -3.10
C THR A 66 -3.94 -8.83 -2.36
N TRP A 67 -4.83 -7.95 -2.80
CA TRP A 67 -5.21 -6.71 -2.12
C TRP A 67 -6.16 -7.05 -0.97
N VAL A 68 -5.94 -6.48 0.21
CA VAL A 68 -6.70 -6.77 1.42
C VAL A 68 -6.97 -5.47 2.17
N ALA A 69 -8.24 -5.24 2.49
CA ALA A 69 -8.64 -4.24 3.47
C ALA A 69 -8.85 -4.96 4.80
N ILE A 70 -8.28 -4.45 5.89
CA ILE A 70 -8.50 -4.96 7.23
C ILE A 70 -8.84 -3.81 8.18
N ASP A 71 -9.91 -3.97 8.95
CA ASP A 71 -10.24 -3.01 10.00
C ASP A 71 -9.29 -3.20 11.18
N ALA A 72 -8.62 -2.13 11.59
CA ALA A 72 -7.63 -2.19 12.65
C ALA A 72 -8.24 -2.56 14.01
N ASP A 73 -9.51 -2.24 14.22
CA ASP A 73 -10.24 -2.45 15.47
C ASP A 73 -10.79 -3.88 15.57
N THR A 74 -11.66 -4.25 14.63
CA THR A 74 -12.37 -5.53 14.66
C THR A 74 -11.58 -6.67 14.02
N LYS A 75 -10.51 -6.34 13.27
CA LYS A 75 -9.74 -7.27 12.44
C LYS A 75 -10.56 -7.97 11.34
N ILE A 76 -11.77 -7.49 11.07
CA ILE A 76 -12.55 -7.98 9.94
C ILE A 76 -11.86 -7.58 8.63
N VAL A 77 -11.91 -8.46 7.64
CA VAL A 77 -11.45 -8.17 6.27
C VAL A 77 -12.69 -7.85 5.44
N PRO A 78 -13.12 -6.58 5.35
CA PRO A 78 -14.33 -6.22 4.62
C PRO A 78 -14.26 -6.59 3.15
N SER A 79 -13.11 -6.36 2.50
CA SER A 79 -12.91 -6.56 1.07
C SER A 79 -11.51 -7.10 0.78
N TRP A 80 -11.40 -7.90 -0.26
CA TRP A 80 -10.13 -8.35 -0.84
C TRP A 80 -10.29 -8.55 -2.35
N LEU A 81 -9.19 -8.42 -3.09
CA LEU A 81 -9.14 -8.63 -4.54
C LEU A 81 -7.86 -9.36 -4.90
N VAL A 82 -7.95 -10.39 -5.73
CA VAL A 82 -6.77 -11.04 -6.32
C VAL A 82 -6.66 -10.60 -7.77
N GLY A 83 -5.60 -9.87 -8.12
CA GLY A 83 -5.48 -9.27 -9.43
C GLY A 83 -4.08 -8.76 -9.77
N LYS A 84 -4.01 -7.90 -10.77
CA LYS A 84 -2.77 -7.21 -11.13
C LYS A 84 -2.50 -6.05 -10.18
N ARG A 85 -1.26 -5.57 -10.22
CA ARG A 85 -0.83 -4.39 -9.47
C ARG A 85 -0.95 -3.14 -10.34
N ASP A 86 -2.18 -2.77 -10.66
CA ASP A 86 -2.49 -1.60 -11.49
C ASP A 86 -3.65 -0.79 -10.92
N THR A 87 -3.89 0.37 -11.54
CA THR A 87 -4.96 1.29 -11.14
C THR A 87 -6.35 0.68 -11.30
N HIS A 88 -6.55 -0.21 -12.28
CA HIS A 88 -7.86 -0.81 -12.52
C HIS A 88 -8.27 -1.70 -11.35
N CYS A 89 -7.39 -2.62 -10.93
CA CYS A 89 -7.63 -3.43 -9.74
C CYS A 89 -7.76 -2.57 -8.47
N ALA A 90 -6.98 -1.48 -8.34
CA ALA A 90 -7.12 -0.57 -7.20
C ALA A 90 -8.50 0.10 -7.14
N ILE A 91 -9.04 0.56 -8.28
CA ILE A 91 -10.37 1.16 -8.38
C ILE A 91 -11.46 0.14 -8.04
N GLU A 92 -11.37 -1.07 -8.59
CA GLU A 92 -12.34 -2.14 -8.33
C GLU A 92 -12.38 -2.49 -6.84
N PHE A 93 -11.21 -2.68 -6.23
CA PHE A 93 -11.07 -2.98 -4.81
C PHE A 93 -11.60 -1.86 -3.91
N VAL A 94 -11.26 -0.60 -4.18
CA VAL A 94 -11.75 0.55 -3.40
C VAL A 94 -13.26 0.70 -3.53
N ASN A 95 -13.82 0.46 -4.72
CA ASN A 95 -15.26 0.55 -4.94
C ASN A 95 -16.04 -0.55 -4.23
N ASP A 96 -15.54 -1.79 -4.24
CA ASP A 96 -16.12 -2.88 -3.47
C ASP A 96 -16.06 -2.57 -1.97
N LEU A 97 -14.90 -2.14 -1.47
CA LEU A 97 -14.72 -1.74 -0.07
C LEU A 97 -15.69 -0.63 0.35
N ALA A 98 -15.83 0.42 -0.46
CA ALA A 98 -16.76 1.53 -0.19
C ALA A 98 -18.22 1.07 -0.21
N GLY A 99 -18.59 0.17 -1.12
CA GLY A 99 -19.93 -0.41 -1.20
C GLY A 99 -20.30 -1.33 -0.02
N ARG A 100 -19.35 -1.63 0.87
CA ARG A 100 -19.55 -2.47 2.06
C ARG A 100 -19.71 -1.66 3.35
N GLN A 101 -19.35 -0.39 3.36
CA GLN A 101 -19.47 0.46 4.55
C GLN A 101 -20.86 1.08 4.68
N SER A 102 -21.29 1.28 5.93
CA SER A 102 -22.45 2.13 6.28
C SER A 102 -22.05 3.55 6.69
N VAL A 103 -20.78 3.75 7.04
CA VAL A 103 -20.26 5.08 7.40
C VAL A 103 -20.10 5.94 6.15
N SER A 104 -20.50 7.21 6.25
CA SER A 104 -20.26 8.19 5.19
C SER A 104 -18.77 8.24 4.89
N ALA A 105 -18.43 8.51 3.64
CA ALA A 105 -17.04 8.46 3.24
C ALA A 105 -16.16 9.57 3.87
N GLU A 106 -16.80 10.56 4.48
CA GLU A 106 -16.17 11.60 5.28
C GLU A 106 -15.79 11.12 6.70
N SER A 107 -16.33 10.00 7.19
CA SER A 107 -16.16 9.55 8.58
C SER A 107 -15.11 8.46 8.80
N TRP A 108 -14.82 7.66 7.79
CA TRP A 108 -13.79 6.61 7.86
C TRP A 108 -12.39 7.13 7.49
N ARG A 109 -11.40 6.65 8.23
CA ARG A 109 -9.98 6.94 8.05
C ARG A 109 -9.33 5.74 7.38
N ILE A 110 -8.72 5.97 6.23
CA ILE A 110 -7.98 4.93 5.52
C ILE A 110 -6.51 5.15 5.80
N LEU A 111 -5.94 4.21 6.56
CA LEU A 111 -4.50 4.10 6.71
C LEU A 111 -3.99 3.33 5.50
N MET A 112 -3.72 4.07 4.45
CA MET A 112 -2.81 3.58 3.43
C MET A 112 -1.40 3.64 4.03
N LYS A 113 -0.51 2.70 3.70
CA LYS A 113 0.94 2.94 3.81
C LYS A 113 1.36 4.00 2.79
N LEU A 114 0.78 5.17 2.94
CA LEU A 114 1.08 6.48 2.37
C LEU A 114 1.11 7.39 3.59
N GLU A 115 2.08 7.19 4.49
CA GLU A 115 2.59 8.36 5.19
C GLU A 115 3.11 9.26 4.08
N VAL A 116 2.37 10.35 3.85
CA VAL A 116 2.71 11.39 2.89
C VAL A 116 4.06 11.92 3.32
N ALA A 117 5.12 11.36 2.72
CA ALA A 117 6.43 11.95 2.77
C ALA A 117 6.30 13.38 2.22
N SER A 118 6.79 14.36 2.98
CA SER A 118 6.74 15.81 2.72
C SER A 118 5.31 16.38 2.74
N ILE A 119 4.91 17.13 3.76
CA ILE A 119 5.18 18.59 3.83
C ILE A 119 5.47 19.08 5.26
N GLU A 120 5.13 18.32 6.32
CA GLU A 120 5.48 18.69 7.70
C GLU A 120 5.97 17.46 8.47
N ALA A 121 7.04 17.60 9.25
CA ALA A 121 7.45 16.55 10.17
C ALA A 121 6.29 16.29 11.13
N PRO A 122 5.78 15.06 11.25
CA PRO A 122 4.60 14.82 12.05
C PRO A 122 4.86 15.20 13.51
N GLU A 123 3.89 15.84 14.14
CA GLU A 123 4.00 16.50 15.46
C GLU A 123 4.45 15.54 16.59
N PHE A 124 4.28 14.21 16.40
CA PHE A 124 4.82 13.19 17.31
C PHE A 124 6.36 13.12 17.34
N VAL A 125 7.05 13.78 16.41
CA VAL A 125 8.51 13.93 16.36
C VAL A 125 8.97 15.12 17.22
N LEU A 126 8.05 15.99 17.68
CA LEU A 126 8.37 17.19 18.47
C LEU A 126 7.80 17.22 19.89
N ALA A 127 7.13 16.17 20.37
CA ALA A 127 6.59 16.16 21.74
C ALA A 127 7.55 15.52 22.75
N PRO A 128 8.14 16.28 23.69
CA PRO A 128 8.50 15.71 24.99
C PRO A 128 7.18 15.46 25.74
N ASP A 129 7.00 14.21 26.17
CA ASP A 129 6.07 13.82 27.22
C ASP A 129 4.58 13.74 26.83
N TYR A 130 4.19 12.64 26.17
CA TYR A 130 2.83 12.11 26.34
C TYR A 130 2.86 10.60 26.61
N VAL A 131 2.36 10.23 27.78
CA VAL A 131 2.37 8.88 28.34
C VAL A 131 1.26 8.07 27.71
N GLN A 132 1.60 7.24 26.74
CA GLN A 132 0.87 6.01 26.46
C GLN A 132 1.88 4.88 26.32
N LYS A 133 1.71 3.81 27.11
CA LYS A 133 2.46 2.56 27.03
C LYS A 133 2.09 1.83 25.72
N GLU A 134 2.41 2.44 24.59
CA GLU A 134 2.27 1.85 23.27
C GLU A 134 3.60 1.28 22.82
N ARG A 135 3.56 0.21 22.03
CA ARG A 135 4.72 -0.24 21.27
C ARG A 135 5.01 0.85 20.23
N SER A 136 5.71 1.90 20.62
CA SER A 136 6.16 2.95 19.74
C SER A 136 7.12 2.34 18.72
N TYR A 137 6.66 2.23 17.48
CA TYR A 137 7.57 2.02 16.36
C TYR A 137 8.39 3.29 16.24
N HIS A 138 9.64 3.26 16.71
CA HIS A 138 10.62 4.29 16.40
C HIS A 138 11.28 3.88 15.08
N PRO A 139 10.88 4.46 13.92
CA PRO A 139 11.58 4.21 12.68
C PRO A 139 13.05 4.56 12.88
N GLN A 140 13.94 3.63 12.58
CA GLN A 140 15.37 3.90 12.56
C GLN A 140 15.64 4.79 11.34
N TYR A 141 15.92 6.07 11.56
CA TYR A 141 16.29 7.00 10.50
C TYR A 141 17.77 7.37 10.57
N GLU A 142 18.36 7.59 9.41
CA GLU A 142 19.74 8.06 9.24
C GLU A 142 19.74 9.55 8.90
N THR A 143 20.42 10.37 9.69
CA THR A 143 20.62 11.80 9.39
C THR A 143 21.93 11.98 8.63
N ILE A 144 21.85 12.61 7.46
CA ILE A 144 22.96 12.93 6.57
C ILE A 144 23.07 14.45 6.51
N GLN A 145 24.25 15.00 6.82
CA GLN A 145 24.48 16.44 6.89
C GLN A 145 25.64 16.86 6.00
N ASP A 146 25.57 18.08 5.45
CA ASP A 146 26.69 18.79 4.79
C ASP A 146 27.38 18.01 3.66
N LYS A 147 26.59 17.26 2.88
CA LYS A 147 27.09 16.44 1.76
C LYS A 147 26.57 16.91 0.41
N THR A 148 27.43 16.79 -0.60
CA THR A 148 27.06 16.96 -2.01
C THR A 148 26.97 15.59 -2.68
N PHE A 149 25.86 15.35 -3.36
CA PHE A 149 25.61 14.15 -4.16
C PHE A 149 25.51 14.56 -5.62
N GLU A 150 26.31 13.93 -6.48
CA GLU A 150 26.31 14.20 -7.91
C GLU A 150 26.14 12.90 -8.71
N GLY A 151 25.07 12.85 -9.50
CA GLY A 151 24.72 11.69 -10.32
C GLY A 151 24.28 10.47 -9.51
N GLY A 152 23.76 9.47 -10.23
CA GLY A 152 23.47 8.15 -9.66
C GLY A 152 22.11 8.01 -8.99
N TRP A 153 21.90 6.84 -8.36
CA TRP A 153 20.64 6.43 -7.77
C TRP A 153 20.76 6.47 -6.25
N MET A 154 19.80 7.09 -5.57
CA MET A 154 19.79 7.18 -4.12
C MET A 154 18.44 6.77 -3.54
N VAL A 155 18.44 5.75 -2.68
CA VAL A 155 17.26 5.38 -1.88
C VAL A 155 17.07 6.42 -0.79
N VAL A 156 15.88 7.03 -0.71
CA VAL A 156 15.59 8.09 0.28
C VAL A 156 14.90 7.58 1.54
N ASP A 157 14.39 6.35 1.53
CA ASP A 157 13.65 5.77 2.65
C ASP A 157 14.44 5.81 3.96
N ASN A 158 13.78 6.27 5.02
CA ASN A 158 14.33 6.39 6.38
C ASN A 158 15.58 7.28 6.47
N ARG A 159 15.68 8.32 5.64
CA ARG A 159 16.80 9.27 5.64
C ARG A 159 16.33 10.71 5.80
N GLN A 160 17.08 11.47 6.61
CA GLN A 160 16.94 12.91 6.71
C GLN A 160 18.19 13.58 6.19
N PHE A 161 18.03 14.51 5.26
CA PHE A 161 19.12 15.28 4.69
C PHE A 161 19.06 16.70 5.26
N GLN A 162 20.19 17.21 5.73
CA GLN A 162 20.31 18.59 6.24
C GLN A 162 21.48 19.29 5.57
N ASN A 163 21.26 20.48 5.02
CA ASN A 163 22.30 21.27 4.34
C ASN A 163 23.07 20.48 3.26
N CYS A 164 22.35 19.60 2.53
CA CYS A 164 22.90 18.79 1.45
C CYS A 164 22.64 19.42 0.08
N LYS A 165 23.52 19.15 -0.90
CA LYS A 165 23.32 19.52 -2.31
C LYS A 165 23.15 18.28 -3.18
N PHE A 166 22.15 18.29 -4.07
CA PHE A 166 21.84 17.19 -4.98
C PHE A 166 21.89 17.68 -6.42
N LEU A 167 22.79 17.09 -7.20
CA LEU A 167 23.05 17.43 -8.60
C LEU A 167 22.79 16.19 -9.46
N ARG A 168 21.75 16.20 -10.28
CA ARG A 168 21.38 15.13 -11.23
C ARG A 168 21.17 13.77 -10.55
N VAL A 169 20.53 13.78 -9.39
CA VAL A 169 20.33 12.58 -8.57
C VAL A 169 18.98 11.94 -8.89
N HIS A 170 18.99 10.62 -9.07
CA HIS A 170 17.78 9.83 -9.23
C HIS A 170 17.35 9.25 -7.88
N PHE A 171 16.42 9.93 -7.21
CA PHE A 171 15.86 9.48 -5.95
C PHE A 171 14.94 8.27 -6.16
N VAL A 172 15.06 7.27 -5.29
CA VAL A 172 14.22 6.08 -5.27
C VAL A 172 13.50 6.03 -3.93
N TYR A 173 12.17 6.11 -3.96
CA TYR A 173 11.35 6.08 -2.76
C TYR A 173 10.47 4.82 -2.75
N SER A 174 10.51 4.04 -1.67
CA SER A 174 9.79 2.78 -1.55
C SER A 174 8.70 2.77 -0.47
N GLY A 175 8.63 3.79 0.39
CA GLY A 175 7.54 4.01 1.36
C GLY A 175 7.96 4.40 2.79
N GLY A 176 9.25 4.46 3.12
CA GLY A 176 9.76 4.88 4.42
C GLY A 176 9.92 6.40 4.57
N LEU A 177 9.70 6.95 5.76
CA LEU A 177 9.77 8.39 6.01
C LEU A 177 11.10 9.00 5.55
N PHE A 178 11.05 10.15 4.88
CA PHE A 178 12.25 10.89 4.50
C PHE A 178 12.01 12.40 4.60
N GLY A 179 13.09 13.18 4.67
CA GLY A 179 12.99 14.63 4.73
C GLY A 179 14.23 15.34 4.21
N PHE A 180 14.02 16.55 3.72
CA PHE A 180 15.07 17.49 3.32
C PHE A 180 14.91 18.76 4.13
N ARG A 181 15.98 19.22 4.77
CA ARG A 181 16.04 20.49 5.50
C ARG A 181 17.20 21.31 4.96
N ASP A 182 16.91 22.51 4.48
CA ASP A 182 17.91 23.42 3.94
C ASP A 182 18.78 22.77 2.84
N CYS A 183 18.20 21.86 2.05
CA CYS A 183 18.90 21.19 0.95
C CYS A 183 18.67 21.90 -0.39
N GLU A 184 19.69 21.92 -1.24
CA GLU A 184 19.58 22.35 -2.63
C GLU A 184 19.41 21.12 -3.54
N ILE A 185 18.33 21.08 -4.33
CA ILE A 185 18.08 20.01 -5.31
C ILE A 185 17.98 20.66 -6.69
N ASP A 186 18.79 20.20 -7.63
CA ASP A 186 18.76 20.71 -9.00
C ASP A 186 17.54 20.22 -9.80
N ALA A 187 17.23 20.92 -10.89
CA ALA A 187 16.06 20.63 -11.72
C ALA A 187 16.17 19.31 -12.51
N GLU A 188 17.39 18.77 -12.66
CA GLU A 188 17.63 17.49 -13.35
C GLU A 188 17.48 16.28 -12.43
N SER A 189 17.37 16.48 -11.12
CA SER A 189 17.08 15.42 -10.17
C SER A 189 15.63 14.94 -10.29
N VAL A 190 15.42 13.63 -10.22
CA VAL A 190 14.10 13.01 -10.41
C VAL A 190 13.75 12.06 -9.27
N LEU A 191 12.46 11.96 -8.93
CA LEU A 191 11.95 11.05 -7.91
C LEU A 191 11.17 9.91 -8.55
N SER A 192 11.67 8.69 -8.38
CA SER A 192 10.99 7.46 -8.79
C SER A 192 10.36 6.77 -7.59
N LEU A 193 9.05 6.54 -7.70
CA LEU A 193 8.31 5.74 -6.73
C LEU A 193 8.44 4.26 -7.06
N THR A 194 8.69 3.46 -6.03
CA THR A 194 8.77 2.00 -6.10
C THR A 194 8.00 1.41 -4.93
N GLY A 195 7.87 0.08 -4.87
CA GLY A 195 7.34 -0.60 -3.68
C GLY A 195 6.03 0.02 -3.17
N SER A 196 5.99 0.38 -1.89
CA SER A 196 4.83 0.99 -1.24
C SER A 196 4.42 2.33 -1.79
N ALA A 197 5.39 3.19 -2.09
CA ALA A 197 5.11 4.53 -2.57
C ALA A 197 4.35 4.53 -3.90
N ALA A 198 4.74 3.68 -4.85
CA ALA A 198 4.06 3.56 -6.13
C ALA A 198 2.61 3.05 -5.98
N ARG A 199 2.36 2.18 -4.98
CA ARG A 199 1.03 1.59 -4.72
C ARG A 199 0.09 2.59 -4.11
N SER A 200 0.60 3.31 -3.14
CA SER A 200 -0.15 4.34 -2.49
C SER A 200 -0.51 5.48 -3.44
N LEU A 201 0.35 5.79 -4.42
CA LEU A 201 -0.02 6.69 -5.52
C LEU A 201 -1.15 6.11 -6.39
N ALA A 202 -1.13 4.81 -6.72
CA ALA A 202 -2.17 4.16 -7.52
C ALA A 202 -3.53 4.16 -6.81
N LEU A 203 -3.54 3.80 -5.52
CA LEU A 203 -4.72 3.87 -4.66
C LEU A 203 -5.19 5.32 -4.48
N TRP A 204 -4.29 6.29 -4.25
CA TRP A 204 -4.64 7.71 -4.17
C TRP A 204 -5.31 8.20 -5.46
N LYS A 205 -4.75 7.85 -6.62
CA LYS A 205 -5.36 8.17 -7.93
C LYS A 205 -6.77 7.57 -8.05
N ALA A 206 -6.99 6.35 -7.56
CA ALA A 206 -8.31 5.74 -7.51
C ALA A 206 -9.28 6.54 -6.61
N PHE A 207 -8.84 6.98 -5.43
CA PHE A 207 -9.66 7.83 -4.54
C PHE A 207 -9.95 9.21 -5.14
N VAL A 208 -8.99 9.84 -5.81
CA VAL A 208 -9.18 11.16 -6.44
C VAL A 208 -10.23 11.11 -7.56
N GLN A 209 -10.36 9.99 -8.25
CA GLN A 209 -11.40 9.77 -9.26
C GLN A 209 -12.82 9.63 -8.66
N HIS A 210 -12.94 9.50 -7.33
CA HIS A 210 -14.20 9.41 -6.58
C HIS A 210 -14.24 10.45 -5.45
N PRO A 211 -14.43 11.75 -5.76
CA PRO A 211 -14.26 12.85 -4.80
C PRO A 211 -15.25 12.82 -3.63
N GLU A 212 -16.42 12.24 -3.80
CA GLU A 212 -17.43 11.96 -2.77
C GLU A 212 -17.02 10.84 -1.80
N ARG A 213 -15.88 10.18 -2.03
CA ARG A 213 -15.35 9.06 -1.22
C ARG A 213 -13.96 9.31 -0.61
N LYS A 214 -13.50 10.56 -0.61
CA LYS A 214 -12.15 10.91 -0.14
C LYS A 214 -11.98 10.54 1.33
N PRO A 215 -11.01 9.67 1.69
CA PRO A 215 -10.63 9.51 3.08
C PRO A 215 -10.08 10.84 3.60
N PHE A 216 -10.42 11.19 4.85
CA PHE A 216 -9.81 12.33 5.52
C PHE A 216 -8.31 12.08 5.67
N PRO A 217 -7.45 12.94 5.11
CA PRO A 217 -6.04 12.92 5.45
C PRO A 217 -5.91 13.37 6.90
N PHE A 218 -5.10 12.65 7.66
CA PHE A 218 -4.45 13.19 8.84
C PHE A 218 -3.02 13.48 8.45
#